data_AF-A0A939NWK1-F1
#
_entry.id   AF-A0A939NWK1-F1
#
_cell.length_a   1.000
_cell.length_b   1.000
_cell.length_c   1.000
_cell.angle_alpha   90.00
_cell.angle_beta   90.00
_cell.angle_gamma   90.00
#
_symmetry.space_group_name_H-M   'P 1'
#
loop_
_entity.id
_entity.type
_entity.pdbx_description
1 polymer ?
#
loop_
_entity_poly.entity_id
_entity_poly.type
_entity_poly.pdbx_seq_one_letter_code
_entity_poly.pdbx_strand_id
1 'polypeptide(L)'
;MRHKSDNGFAERRNSAAEAKKQLLTKFASAPKSTDPAMRERLAAREAIAAARQVRRADREASKKAERERVLMEAAALAAAAKANERAEAEARQAVINDQMSRDVVDEAARKAERDRRYAARKARRA
;
A
#
# COMPACT_ATOMS: atom_id res chain seq x y z
N MET A 1 58.50 17.51 28.56
CA MET A 1 57.61 17.28 29.73
C MET A 1 56.89 15.96 29.50
N ARG A 2 57.05 14.94 30.36
CA ARG A 2 56.28 13.69 30.25
C ARG A 2 54.87 13.94 30.79
N HIS A 3 53.84 13.69 29.97
CA HIS A 3 52.45 13.83 30.39
C HIS A 3 52.14 12.81 31.49
N LYS A 4 51.71 13.32 32.64
CA LYS A 4 51.40 12.57 33.86
C LYS A 4 49.99 11.95 33.80
N SER A 5 49.60 11.50 32.62
CA SER A 5 48.25 10.98 32.31
C SER A 5 48.27 9.56 31.75
N ASP A 6 49.42 8.89 31.76
CA ASP A 6 49.47 7.46 31.44
C ASP A 6 49.49 6.69 32.75
N ASN A 7 48.29 6.25 33.19
CA ASN A 7 48.13 5.14 34.11
C ASN A 7 49.15 4.07 33.71
N GLY A 8 50.20 3.89 34.51
CA GLY A 8 51.34 3.07 34.14
C GLY A 8 50.90 1.64 33.79
N PHE A 9 51.72 0.87 33.08
CA PHE A 9 51.38 -0.53 32.74
C PHE A 9 50.93 -1.34 33.96
N ALA A 10 51.59 -1.14 35.11
CA ALA A 10 51.22 -1.75 36.38
C ALA A 10 49.82 -1.34 36.87
N GLU A 11 49.48 -0.05 36.75
CA GLU A 11 48.18 0.48 37.16
C GLU A 11 47.06 -0.05 36.26
N ARG A 12 47.25 -0.07 34.93
CA ARG A 12 46.28 -0.68 34.00
C ARG A 12 46.07 -2.17 34.27
N ARG A 13 47.15 -2.92 34.57
CA ARG A 13 47.07 -4.33 34.92
C ARG A 13 46.27 -4.54 36.21
N ASN A 14 46.51 -3.71 37.22
CA ASN A 14 45.79 -3.78 38.50
C ASN A 14 44.30 -3.41 38.33
N SER A 15 43.98 -2.35 37.58
CA SER A 15 42.60 -1.97 37.27
C SER A 15 41.86 -3.07 36.50
N ALA A 16 42.52 -3.72 35.53
CA ALA A 16 41.93 -4.85 34.80
C ALA A 16 41.70 -6.08 35.71
N ALA A 17 42.64 -6.36 36.63
CA ALA A 17 42.49 -7.43 37.60
C ALA A 17 41.33 -7.16 38.57
N GLU A 18 41.19 -5.94 39.08
CA GLU A 18 40.08 -5.55 39.94
C GLU A 18 38.73 -5.57 39.20
N ALA A 19 38.68 -5.09 37.95
CA ALA A 19 37.47 -5.19 37.14
C ALA A 19 37.04 -6.65 36.92
N LYS A 20 37.99 -7.56 36.66
CA LYS A 20 37.70 -9.00 36.52
C LYS A 20 37.22 -9.62 37.83
N LYS A 21 37.84 -9.27 38.96
CA LYS A 21 37.34 -9.69 40.29
C LYS A 21 35.91 -9.20 40.52
N GLN A 22 35.61 -7.94 40.24
CA GLN A 22 34.26 -7.37 40.38
C GLN A 22 33.22 -8.06 39.48
N LEU A 23 33.60 -8.47 38.26
CA LEU A 23 32.71 -9.25 37.39
C LEU A 23 32.43 -10.64 37.95
N LEU A 24 33.46 -11.32 38.48
CA LEU A 24 33.30 -12.65 39.08
C LEU A 24 32.48 -12.59 40.37
N THR A 25 32.67 -11.58 41.21
CA THR A 25 31.87 -11.41 42.43
C THR A 25 30.41 -11.09 42.09
N LYS A 26 30.15 -10.24 41.09
CA LYS A 26 28.79 -9.99 40.57
C LYS A 26 28.14 -11.25 40.00
N PHE A 27 28.90 -12.08 39.28
CA PHE A 27 28.37 -13.34 38.76
C PHE A 27 28.06 -14.34 39.87
N ALA A 28 28.93 -14.44 40.88
CA ALA A 28 28.73 -15.32 42.03
C ALA A 28 27.56 -14.88 42.92
N SER A 29 27.33 -13.57 43.07
CA SER A 29 26.20 -13.01 43.84
C SER A 29 24.92 -12.84 43.03
N ALA A 30 24.95 -13.10 41.72
CA ALA A 30 23.76 -13.02 40.88
C ALA A 30 22.73 -14.08 41.33
N PRO A 31 21.44 -13.69 41.48
CA PRO A 31 20.40 -14.63 41.82
C PRO A 31 20.26 -15.66 40.71
N LYS A 32 20.31 -16.94 41.09
CA LYS A 32 20.22 -18.07 40.16
C LYS A 32 18.80 -18.17 39.60
N SER A 33 18.64 -18.85 38.46
CA SER A 33 17.32 -19.09 37.87
C SER A 33 16.37 -19.89 38.77
N THR A 34 16.91 -20.62 39.76
CA THR A 34 16.15 -21.34 40.79
C THR A 34 15.70 -20.46 41.96
N ASP A 35 16.18 -19.22 42.07
CA ASP A 35 15.75 -18.27 43.11
C ASP A 35 14.27 -17.89 42.88
N PRO A 36 13.39 -18.02 43.89
CA PRO A 36 11.98 -17.67 43.78
C PRO A 36 11.75 -16.25 43.25
N ALA A 37 12.54 -15.26 43.67
CA ALA A 37 12.38 -13.88 43.22
C ALA A 37 12.70 -13.71 41.72
N MET A 38 13.64 -14.49 41.18
CA MET A 38 13.93 -14.50 39.74
C MET A 38 12.84 -15.21 38.94
N ARG A 39 12.27 -16.30 39.46
CA ARG A 39 11.15 -17.01 38.84
C ARG A 39 9.91 -16.13 38.75
N GLU A 40 9.58 -15.39 39.81
CA GLU A 40 8.48 -14.43 39.80
C GLU A 40 8.69 -13.31 38.76
N ARG A 41 9.91 -12.77 38.65
CA ARG A 41 10.25 -11.77 37.64
C ARG A 41 10.12 -12.31 36.21
N LEU A 42 10.52 -13.56 35.97
CA LEU A 42 10.36 -14.21 34.67
C LEU A 42 8.89 -14.43 34.35
N ALA A 43 8.12 -14.98 35.28
CA ALA A 43 6.68 -15.18 35.12
C ALA A 43 5.93 -13.86 34.85
N ALA A 44 6.29 -12.77 35.55
CA ALA A 44 5.72 -11.45 35.29
C ALA A 44 6.06 -10.92 33.88
N ARG A 45 7.29 -11.13 33.40
CA ARG A 45 7.69 -10.74 32.05
C ARG A 45 6.97 -11.56 30.99
N GLU A 46 6.82 -12.87 31.20
CA GLU A 46 6.07 -13.77 30.33
C GLU A 46 4.60 -13.38 30.26
N ALA A 47 3.96 -13.07 31.39
CA ALA A 47 2.58 -12.58 31.43
C ALA A 47 2.41 -11.26 30.66
N ILE A 48 3.34 -10.31 30.81
CA ILE A 48 3.34 -9.06 30.04
C ILE A 48 3.55 -9.32 28.54
N ALA A 49 4.45 -10.23 28.19
CA ALA A 49 4.70 -10.61 26.81
C ALA A 49 3.45 -11.25 26.18
N ALA A 50 2.81 -12.20 26.86
CA ALA A 50 1.56 -12.81 26.44
C ALA A 50 0.45 -11.77 26.23
N ALA A 51 0.24 -10.87 27.19
CA ALA A 51 -0.74 -9.78 27.07
C ALA A 51 -0.43 -8.83 25.90
N ARG A 52 0.86 -8.58 25.62
CA ARG A 52 1.26 -7.79 24.44
C ARG A 52 1.01 -8.53 23.13
N GLN A 53 1.19 -9.86 23.09
CA GLN A 53 0.92 -10.66 21.90
C GLN A 53 -0.57 -10.68 21.58
N VAL A 54 -1.43 -10.85 22.58
CA VAL A 54 -2.90 -10.77 22.40
C VAL A 54 -3.28 -9.40 21.81
N ARG A 55 -2.83 -8.30 22.41
CA ARG A 55 -3.08 -6.95 21.88
C ARG A 55 -2.48 -6.69 20.49
N ARG A 56 -1.45 -7.41 20.08
CA ARG A 56 -0.89 -7.32 18.72
C ARG A 56 -1.78 -8.07 17.75
N ALA A 57 -2.16 -9.30 18.06
CA ALA A 57 -3.07 -10.11 17.27
C ALA A 57 -4.40 -9.40 17.01
N ASP A 58 -5.02 -8.82 18.05
CA ASP A 58 -6.28 -8.08 17.91
C ASP A 58 -6.13 -6.86 16.99
N ARG A 59 -5.04 -6.10 17.15
CA ARG A 59 -4.78 -4.92 16.30
C ARG A 59 -4.47 -5.32 14.86
N GLU A 60 -3.77 -6.41 14.63
CA GLU A 60 -3.48 -6.92 13.30
C GLU A 60 -4.75 -7.42 12.61
N ALA A 61 -5.63 -8.13 13.33
CA ALA A 61 -6.94 -8.54 12.82
C ALA A 61 -7.80 -7.33 12.43
N SER A 62 -7.91 -6.32 13.30
CA SER A 62 -8.66 -5.09 13.00
C SER A 62 -8.08 -4.33 11.81
N LYS A 63 -6.75 -4.17 11.74
CA LYS A 63 -6.09 -3.52 10.61
C LYS A 63 -6.28 -4.29 9.30
N LYS A 64 -6.28 -5.62 9.34
CA LYS A 64 -6.53 -6.45 8.15
C LYS A 64 -7.96 -6.24 7.66
N ALA A 65 -8.95 -6.30 8.56
CA ALA A 65 -10.35 -6.07 8.21
C ALA A 65 -10.59 -4.66 7.64
N GLU A 66 -9.97 -3.63 8.23
CA GLU A 66 -10.05 -2.25 7.73
C GLU A 66 -9.42 -2.11 6.35
N ARG A 67 -8.22 -2.67 6.14
CA ARG A 67 -7.55 -2.67 4.83
C ARG A 67 -8.40 -3.37 3.77
N GLU A 68 -9.00 -4.50 4.09
CA GLU A 68 -9.89 -5.21 3.18
C GLU A 68 -11.11 -4.36 2.81
N ARG A 69 -11.73 -3.66 3.77
CA ARG A 69 -12.83 -2.72 3.49
C ARG A 69 -12.41 -1.59 2.56
N VAL A 70 -11.29 -0.93 2.85
CA VAL A 70 -10.77 0.17 2.02
C VAL A 70 -10.43 -0.31 0.60
N LEU A 71 -9.86 -1.51 0.46
CA LEU A 71 -9.57 -2.09 -0.86
C LEU A 71 -10.84 -2.42 -1.64
N MET A 72 -11.87 -2.97 -0.99
CA MET A 72 -13.15 -3.26 -1.63
C MET A 72 -13.87 -1.97 -2.06
N GLU A 73 -13.87 -0.94 -1.21
CA GLU A 73 -14.46 0.36 -1.53
C GLU A 73 -13.71 1.03 -2.70
N ALA A 74 -12.38 1.06 -2.67
CA ALA A 74 -11.58 1.58 -3.77
C ALA A 74 -11.80 0.82 -5.08
N ALA A 75 -11.93 -0.51 -5.02
CA ALA A 75 -12.24 -1.33 -6.19
C ALA A 75 -13.65 -1.03 -6.74
N ALA A 76 -14.64 -0.84 -5.87
CA ALA A 76 -16.00 -0.48 -6.26
C ALA A 76 -16.05 0.91 -6.92
N LEU A 77 -15.37 1.91 -6.35
CA LEU A 77 -15.26 3.25 -6.92
C LEU A 77 -14.56 3.23 -8.28
N ALA A 78 -13.46 2.48 -8.41
CA ALA A 78 -12.76 2.33 -9.69
C ALA A 78 -13.61 1.61 -10.75
N ALA A 79 -14.40 0.61 -10.36
CA ALA A 79 -15.33 -0.06 -11.26
C ALA A 79 -16.46 0.88 -11.72
N ALA A 80 -17.02 1.68 -10.80
CA ALA A 80 -18.05 2.67 -11.12
C ALA A 80 -17.52 3.77 -12.06
N ALA A 81 -16.30 4.28 -11.81
CA ALA A 81 -15.66 5.24 -12.70
C ALA A 81 -15.46 4.69 -14.11
N LYS A 82 -14.93 3.46 -14.23
CA LYS A 82 -14.77 2.78 -15.53
C LYS A 82 -16.09 2.55 -16.25
N ALA A 83 -17.16 2.20 -15.52
CA ALA A 83 -18.48 2.03 -16.11
C ALA A 83 -19.02 3.35 -16.65
N ASN A 84 -18.85 4.46 -15.92
CA ASN A 84 -19.25 5.79 -16.37
C ASN A 84 -18.44 6.23 -17.60
N GLU A 85 -17.11 6.05 -17.60
CA GLU A 85 -16.25 6.35 -18.74
C GLU A 85 -16.67 5.58 -20.01
N ARG A 86 -17.01 4.29 -19.85
CA ARG A 86 -17.52 3.47 -20.96
C ARG A 86 -18.85 3.97 -21.46
N ALA A 87 -19.80 4.25 -20.56
CA ALA A 87 -21.11 4.77 -20.94
C ALA A 87 -21.00 6.11 -21.67
N GLU A 88 -20.11 7.01 -21.23
CA GLU A 88 -19.83 8.26 -21.94
C GLU A 88 -19.21 8.04 -23.32
N ALA A 89 -18.25 7.13 -23.43
CA ALA A 89 -17.62 6.81 -24.71
C ALA A 89 -18.62 6.20 -25.70
N GLU A 90 -19.47 5.28 -25.23
CA GLU A 90 -20.54 4.68 -26.02
C GLU A 90 -21.57 5.71 -26.46
N ALA A 91 -21.97 6.64 -25.58
CA ALA A 91 -22.87 7.73 -25.92
C ALA A 91 -22.27 8.66 -26.99
N ARG A 92 -21.00 9.02 -26.86
CA ARG A 92 -20.28 9.82 -27.87
C ARG A 92 -20.23 9.09 -29.22
N GLN A 93 -19.92 7.80 -29.20
CA GLN A 93 -19.86 7.00 -30.42
C GLN A 93 -21.23 6.86 -31.07
N ALA A 94 -22.30 6.71 -30.29
CA ALA A 94 -23.67 6.65 -30.79
C ALA A 94 -24.07 7.95 -31.50
N VAL A 95 -23.72 9.11 -30.93
CA VAL A 95 -23.95 10.42 -31.57
C VAL A 95 -23.20 10.54 -32.89
N ILE A 96 -21.92 10.12 -32.93
CA ILE A 96 -21.12 10.14 -34.16
C ILE A 96 -21.76 9.23 -35.22
N ASN A 97 -22.16 8.01 -34.85
CA ASN A 97 -22.76 7.05 -35.77
C ASN A 97 -24.10 7.55 -36.33
N ASP A 98 -24.92 8.21 -35.51
CA ASP A 98 -26.18 8.82 -35.94
C ASP A 98 -25.94 9.99 -36.91
N GLN A 99 -24.97 10.86 -36.63
CA GLN A 99 -24.56 11.93 -37.55
C GLN A 99 -24.10 11.37 -38.91
N MET A 100 -23.20 10.39 -38.90
CA MET A 100 -22.72 9.73 -40.12
C MET A 100 -23.87 9.08 -40.91
N SER A 101 -24.83 8.46 -40.21
CA SER A 101 -25.99 7.84 -40.85
C SER A 101 -26.88 8.87 -41.54
N ARG A 102 -27.10 10.04 -40.90
CA ARG A 102 -27.85 11.15 -41.49
C ARG A 102 -27.13 11.72 -42.71
N ASP A 103 -25.82 11.90 -42.63
CA ASP A 103 -25.01 12.40 -43.75
C ASP A 103 -25.11 11.48 -44.98
N VAL A 104 -25.06 10.16 -44.78
CA VAL A 104 -25.23 9.17 -45.85
C VAL A 104 -26.63 9.28 -46.50
N VAL A 105 -27.68 9.44 -45.70
CA VAL A 105 -29.06 9.60 -46.20
C VAL A 105 -29.19 10.91 -46.99
N ASP A 106 -28.67 12.00 -46.46
CA ASP A 106 -28.69 13.31 -47.12
C ASP A 106 -27.91 13.29 -48.44
N GLU A 107 -26.76 12.64 -48.49
CA GLU A 107 -25.98 12.46 -49.71
C GLU A 107 -26.73 11.63 -50.76
N ALA A 108 -27.39 10.54 -50.34
CA ALA A 108 -28.22 9.73 -51.20
C ALA A 108 -29.40 10.54 -51.78
N ALA A 109 -30.07 11.35 -50.95
CA ALA A 109 -31.16 12.23 -51.38
C ALA A 109 -30.68 13.30 -52.38
N ARG A 110 -29.53 13.94 -52.12
CA ARG A 110 -28.91 14.90 -53.05
C ARG A 110 -28.56 14.24 -54.39
N LYS A 111 -28.06 13.00 -54.37
CA LYS A 111 -27.77 12.25 -55.59
C LYS A 111 -29.03 11.94 -56.38
N ALA A 112 -30.08 11.43 -55.72
CA ALA A 112 -31.36 11.15 -56.35
C ALA A 112 -31.98 12.40 -57.00
N GLU A 113 -31.91 13.55 -56.34
CA GLU A 113 -32.39 14.82 -56.90
C GLU A 113 -31.55 15.28 -58.09
N ARG A 114 -30.21 15.13 -58.06
CA ARG A 114 -29.36 15.39 -59.22
C ARG A 114 -29.73 14.49 -60.40
N ASP A 115 -29.95 13.20 -60.16
CA ASP A 115 -30.30 12.22 -61.19
C ASP A 115 -31.68 12.55 -61.80
N ARG A 116 -32.66 12.95 -60.97
CA ARG A 116 -33.98 13.44 -61.44
C ARG A 116 -33.83 14.66 -62.35
N ARG A 117 -33.02 15.65 -61.96
CA ARG A 117 -32.77 16.85 -62.78
C ARG A 117 -32.09 16.50 -64.10
N TYR A 118 -31.12 15.58 -64.06
CA TYR A 118 -30.42 15.13 -65.25
C TYR A 118 -31.38 14.41 -66.22
N ALA A 119 -32.24 13.52 -65.72
CA ALA A 119 -33.27 12.85 -66.50
C ALA A 119 -34.26 13.85 -67.13
N ALA A 120 -34.76 14.82 -66.36
CA ALA A 120 -35.65 15.86 -66.87
C ALA A 120 -34.99 16.72 -67.96
N ARG A 121 -33.72 17.08 -67.79
CA ARG A 121 -32.94 17.82 -68.81
C ARG A 121 -32.74 17.00 -70.08
N LYS A 122 -32.46 15.69 -69.94
CA LYS A 122 -32.31 14.77 -71.07
C LYS A 122 -33.62 14.65 -71.85
N ALA A 123 -34.74 14.50 -71.15
CA ALA A 123 -36.06 14.41 -71.78
C ALA A 123 -36.47 15.67 -72.56
N ARG A 124 -36.00 16.86 -72.16
CA ARG A 124 -36.23 18.11 -72.92
C ARG A 124 -35.34 18.26 -74.17
N ARG A 125 -34.26 17.48 -74.27
CA ARG A 125 -33.29 17.54 -75.36
C ARG A 125 -33.50 16.43 -76.39
N ALA A 126 -34.35 15.45 -76.08
CA ALA A 126 -34.85 14.47 -77.02
C ALA A 126 -36.07 15.06 -77.74
#